data_AF-A0A9J7BJ92-F1
#
_entry.id   AF-A0A9J7BJ92-F1
#
_cell.length_a   1.000
_cell.length_b   1.000
_cell.length_c   1.000
_cell.angle_alpha   90.00
_cell.angle_beta   90.00
_cell.angle_gamma   90.00
#
_symmetry.space_group_name_H-M   'P 1'
#
loop_
_entity.id
_entity.type
_entity.pdbx_description
1 polymer ?
#
loop_
_entity_poly.entity_id
_entity_poly.type
_entity_poly.pdbx_seq_one_letter_code
_entity_poly.pdbx_strand_id
1 'polypeptide(L)'
;MDQKTLVAVVVVVAIIVIAAIVVMVRKRRSQRLREHFGPEYDRAVQSRGDASKAELELIKREERVHRFSIKQLAPEVRERYAEDWAAVQRRFVDDPSMAVTDADRLVNRVMEARGYPMADFDQRAADLSVNYPGVVQNYRSARVIAQSHARGEAGTEELRQAMVYYRSLFDELLDIPKSPADTPRGVVHESIKRAS
;
A
#
# COMPACT_ATOMS: atom_id res chain seq x y z
N MET A 1 21.65 -52.07 16.21
CA MET A 1 21.67 -51.08 15.11
C MET A 1 23.12 -50.83 14.76
N ASP A 2 23.50 -50.96 13.48
CA ASP A 2 24.88 -50.67 13.09
C ASP A 2 25.10 -49.14 13.12
N GLN A 3 26.35 -48.70 13.30
CA GLN A 3 26.66 -47.27 13.37
C GLN A 3 26.21 -46.53 12.09
N LYS A 4 26.23 -47.21 10.94
CA LYS A 4 25.84 -46.63 9.65
C LYS A 4 24.33 -46.38 9.55
N THR A 5 23.49 -47.26 10.08
CA THR A 5 22.03 -47.11 10.17
C THR A 5 21.65 -46.00 11.13
N LEU A 6 22.34 -45.88 12.27
CA LEU A 6 22.11 -44.77 13.18
C LEU A 6 22.47 -43.43 12.53
N VAL A 7 23.63 -43.33 11.86
CA VAL A 7 24.02 -42.12 11.13
C VAL A 7 23.05 -41.80 9.99
N ALA A 8 22.63 -42.80 9.21
CA ALA A 8 21.68 -42.61 8.11
C ALA A 8 20.32 -42.08 8.63
N VAL A 9 19.82 -42.61 9.73
CA VAL A 9 18.57 -42.14 10.36
C VAL A 9 18.71 -40.69 10.82
N VAL A 10 19.81 -40.34 11.48
CA VAL A 10 20.05 -38.96 11.95
C VAL A 10 20.09 -37.96 10.78
N VAL A 11 20.76 -38.31 9.67
CA VAL A 11 20.84 -37.44 8.48
C VAL A 11 19.46 -37.24 7.85
N VAL A 12 18.66 -38.31 7.71
CA VAL A 12 17.30 -38.21 7.15
C VAL A 12 16.42 -37.34 8.04
N VAL A 13 16.48 -37.52 9.36
CA VAL A 13 15.74 -36.68 10.32
C VAL A 13 16.19 -35.22 10.22
N ALA A 14 17.49 -34.95 10.12
CA ALA A 14 18.00 -33.59 9.96
C ALA A 14 17.47 -32.90 8.69
N ILE A 15 17.45 -33.61 7.55
CA ILE A 15 16.91 -33.08 6.29
C ILE A 15 15.42 -32.75 6.42
N ILE A 16 14.63 -33.64 7.04
CA ILE A 16 13.19 -33.42 7.25
C ILE A 16 12.96 -32.19 8.14
N VAL A 17 13.73 -32.04 9.23
CA VAL A 17 13.65 -30.89 10.12
C VAL A 17 13.98 -29.60 9.38
N ILE A 18 15.05 -29.58 8.58
CA ILE A 18 15.43 -28.41 7.76
C ILE A 18 14.32 -28.07 6.76
N ALA A 19 13.78 -29.07 6.05
CA ALA A 19 12.69 -28.87 5.10
C ALA A 19 11.44 -28.28 5.79
N ALA A 20 11.08 -28.80 6.96
CA ALA A 20 9.95 -28.30 7.75
C ALA A 20 10.16 -26.83 8.18
N ILE A 21 11.37 -26.48 8.64
CA ILE A 21 11.71 -25.10 9.01
C ILE A 21 11.61 -24.17 7.80
N VAL A 22 12.16 -24.57 6.64
CA VAL A 22 12.10 -23.78 5.41
C VAL A 22 10.65 -23.53 4.99
N VAL A 23 9.80 -24.56 4.98
CA VAL A 23 8.38 -24.42 4.65
C VAL A 23 7.67 -23.49 5.63
N MET A 24 7.93 -23.64 6.93
CA MET A 24 7.33 -22.82 7.97
C MET A 24 7.72 -21.34 7.84
N VAL A 25 9.00 -21.04 7.59
CA VAL A 25 9.49 -19.67 7.38
C VAL A 25 8.88 -19.06 6.11
N ARG A 26 8.84 -19.81 5.01
CA ARG A 26 8.22 -19.35 3.75
C ARG A 26 6.74 -19.03 3.94
N LYS A 27 5.99 -19.90 4.61
CA LYS A 27 4.57 -19.71 4.87
C LYS A 27 4.31 -18.46 5.72
N ARG A 28 5.07 -18.27 6.80
CA ARG A 28 4.96 -17.08 7.66
C ARG A 28 5.29 -15.79 6.90
N ARG A 29 6.33 -15.81 6.07
CA ARG A 29 6.73 -14.65 5.25
C ARG A 29 5.63 -14.27 4.25
N SER A 30 5.09 -15.26 3.56
CA SER A 30 3.98 -15.08 2.62
C SER A 30 2.74 -14.50 3.30
N GLN A 31 2.39 -15.02 4.48
CA GLN A 31 1.30 -14.51 5.30
C GLN A 31 1.51 -13.04 5.70
N ARG A 32 2.70 -12.69 6.22
CA ARG A 32 3.03 -11.29 6.57
C ARG A 32 2.86 -10.36 5.37
N LEU A 33 3.38 -10.75 4.20
CA LEU A 33 3.27 -9.91 2.99
C LEU A 33 1.83 -9.77 2.54
N ARG A 34 1.04 -10.85 2.59
CA ARG A 34 -0.38 -10.81 2.25
C ARG A 34 -1.20 -9.98 3.23
N GLU A 35 -0.92 -10.09 4.53
CA GLU A 35 -1.56 -9.28 5.57
C GLU A 35 -1.21 -7.79 5.40
N HIS A 36 0.05 -7.47 5.10
CA HIS A 36 0.51 -6.10 4.95
C HIS A 36 0.00 -5.44 3.65
N PHE A 37 0.23 -6.08 2.49
CA PHE A 37 -0.13 -5.53 1.19
C PHE A 37 -1.59 -5.77 0.80
N GLY A 38 -2.26 -6.75 1.41
CA GLY A 38 -3.65 -7.08 1.12
C GLY A 38 -3.90 -7.30 -0.38
N PRO A 39 -4.82 -6.56 -1.01
CA PRO A 39 -5.09 -6.67 -2.45
C PRO A 39 -3.88 -6.44 -3.37
N GLU A 40 -2.85 -5.70 -2.93
CA GLU A 40 -1.63 -5.52 -3.72
C GLU A 40 -0.76 -6.77 -3.77
N TYR A 41 -0.86 -7.67 -2.78
CA TYR A 41 -0.24 -8.98 -2.85
C TYR A 41 -0.85 -9.78 -4.01
N ASP A 42 -2.19 -9.89 -4.04
CA ASP A 42 -2.90 -10.65 -5.06
C ASP A 42 -2.63 -10.06 -6.46
N ARG A 43 -2.58 -8.73 -6.58
CA ARG A 43 -2.19 -8.05 -7.82
C ARG A 43 -0.76 -8.34 -8.26
N ALA A 44 0.21 -8.33 -7.34
CA ALA A 44 1.59 -8.65 -7.65
C ALA A 44 1.74 -10.11 -8.13
N VAL A 45 1.03 -11.05 -7.50
CA VAL A 45 0.98 -12.46 -7.92
C VAL A 45 0.39 -12.59 -9.32
N GLN A 46 -0.74 -11.94 -9.59
CA GLN A 46 -1.37 -11.95 -10.91
C GLN A 46 -0.45 -11.36 -12.00
N SER A 47 0.21 -10.23 -11.71
CA SER A 47 1.11 -9.57 -12.66
C SER A 47 2.38 -10.39 -12.94
N ARG A 48 2.91 -11.10 -11.95
CA ARG A 48 4.14 -11.89 -12.10
C ARG A 48 3.91 -13.34 -12.52
N GLY A 49 2.70 -13.86 -12.35
CA GLY A 49 2.33 -15.26 -12.58
C GLY A 49 2.99 -16.25 -11.62
N ASP A 50 3.73 -15.77 -10.62
CA ASP A 50 4.48 -16.59 -9.67
C ASP A 50 4.54 -15.90 -8.30
N ALA A 51 4.14 -16.61 -7.25
CA ALA A 51 4.09 -16.07 -5.90
C ALA A 51 5.49 -15.72 -5.35
N SER A 52 6.52 -16.51 -5.64
CA SER A 52 7.87 -16.25 -5.14
C SER A 52 8.47 -15.00 -5.78
N LYS A 53 8.23 -14.77 -7.08
CA LYS A 53 8.66 -13.55 -7.79
C LYS A 53 7.89 -12.32 -7.29
N ALA A 54 6.59 -12.44 -7.06
CA ALA A 54 5.77 -11.38 -6.51
C ALA A 54 6.23 -10.98 -5.10
N GLU A 55 6.43 -11.96 -4.22
CA GLU A 55 6.95 -11.71 -2.88
C GLU A 55 8.29 -10.98 -2.93
N LEU A 56 9.25 -11.47 -3.74
CA LEU A 56 10.57 -10.84 -3.89
C LEU A 56 10.46 -9.38 -4.34
N GLU A 57 9.52 -9.06 -5.24
CA GLU A 57 9.27 -7.68 -5.64
C GLU A 57 8.71 -6.85 -4.48
N LEU A 58 7.72 -7.34 -3.74
CA LEU A 58 7.14 -6.64 -2.59
C LEU A 58 8.20 -6.34 -1.53
N ILE A 59 9.10 -7.28 -1.26
CA ILE A 59 10.23 -7.08 -0.35
C ILE A 59 11.17 -5.99 -0.86
N LYS A 60 11.52 -5.99 -2.16
CA LYS A 60 12.34 -4.93 -2.76
C LYS A 60 11.64 -3.56 -2.69
N ARG A 61 10.30 -3.52 -2.78
CA ARG A 61 9.52 -2.29 -2.57
C ARG A 61 9.64 -1.82 -1.13
N GLU A 62 9.43 -2.71 -0.14
CA GLU A 62 9.65 -2.39 1.28
C GLU A 62 11.06 -1.81 1.48
N GLU A 63 12.10 -2.54 1.08
CA GLU A 63 13.51 -2.12 1.24
C GLU A 63 13.79 -0.75 0.60
N ARG A 64 13.18 -0.46 -0.55
CA ARG A 64 13.34 0.83 -1.22
C ARG A 64 12.66 1.95 -0.44
N VAL A 65 11.42 1.73 0.00
CA VAL A 65 10.64 2.72 0.77
C VAL A 65 11.28 3.01 2.13
N HIS A 66 11.90 2.02 2.79
CA HIS A 66 12.63 2.22 4.04
C HIS A 66 13.86 3.13 3.90
N ARG A 67 14.37 3.33 2.67
CA ARG A 67 15.45 4.30 2.40
C ARG A 67 14.94 5.71 2.17
N PHE A 68 13.63 5.90 2.00
CA PHE A 68 13.05 7.22 1.81
C PHE A 68 12.95 7.94 3.15
N SER A 69 13.28 9.24 3.16
CA SER A 69 13.10 10.09 4.33
C SER A 69 11.65 10.60 4.38
N ILE A 70 10.72 9.68 4.63
CA ILE A 70 9.29 10.01 4.67
C ILE A 70 8.97 10.74 5.97
N LYS A 71 8.48 11.97 5.87
CA LYS A 71 8.18 12.84 7.01
C LYS A 71 6.70 13.14 7.14
N GLN A 72 6.28 13.40 8.37
CA GLN A 72 4.99 14.02 8.63
C GLN A 72 5.02 15.47 8.14
N LEU A 73 3.89 15.95 7.64
CA LEU A 73 3.73 17.34 7.26
C LEU A 73 3.44 18.18 8.51
N ALA A 74 4.07 19.35 8.58
CA ALA A 74 3.75 20.32 9.62
C ALA A 74 2.24 20.70 9.57
N PRO A 75 1.58 20.97 10.71
CA PRO A 75 0.16 21.29 10.74
C PRO A 75 -0.27 22.38 9.74
N GLU A 76 0.53 23.44 9.63
CA GLU A 76 0.28 24.59 8.75
C GLU A 76 0.36 24.18 7.26
N VAL A 77 1.27 23.26 6.94
CA VAL A 77 1.40 22.71 5.58
C VAL A 77 0.21 21.82 5.24
N ARG A 78 -0.29 21.04 6.21
CA ARG A 78 -1.49 20.21 6.01
C ARG A 78 -2.73 21.06 5.77
N GLU A 79 -2.91 22.11 6.56
CA GLU A 79 -4.04 23.04 6.42
C GLU A 79 -4.04 23.69 5.03
N ARG A 80 -2.88 24.19 4.58
CA ARG A 80 -2.73 24.74 3.23
C ARG A 80 -3.08 23.73 2.13
N TYR A 81 -2.65 22.47 2.25
CA TYR A 81 -3.02 21.46 1.27
C TYR A 81 -4.53 21.14 1.32
N ALA A 82 -5.14 21.14 2.50
CA ALA A 82 -6.59 20.96 2.62
C ALA A 82 -7.38 22.09 1.93
N GLU A 83 -6.91 23.34 2.03
CA GLU A 83 -7.46 24.48 1.29
C GLU A 83 -7.29 24.33 -0.23
N ASP A 84 -6.10 23.92 -0.67
CA ASP A 84 -5.82 23.62 -2.09
C ASP A 84 -6.79 22.55 -2.61
N TRP A 85 -7.04 21.50 -1.82
CA TRP A 85 -8.00 20.46 -2.18
C TRP A 85 -9.43 21.01 -2.32
N ALA A 86 -9.87 21.85 -1.38
CA ALA A 86 -11.19 22.49 -1.44
C ALA A 86 -11.34 23.40 -2.68
N ALA A 87 -10.26 24.05 -3.13
CA ALA A 87 -10.24 24.80 -4.38
C ALA A 87 -10.40 23.88 -5.60
N VAL A 88 -9.72 22.72 -5.63
CA VAL A 88 -9.87 21.72 -6.69
C VAL A 88 -11.30 21.18 -6.75
N GLN A 89 -11.92 20.88 -5.60
CA GLN A 89 -13.31 20.42 -5.55
C GLN A 89 -14.30 21.45 -6.08
N ARG A 90 -14.12 22.73 -5.75
CA ARG A 90 -14.97 23.81 -6.31
C ARG A 90 -14.85 23.90 -7.82
N ARG A 91 -13.62 23.79 -8.35
CA ARG A 91 -13.36 23.78 -9.80
C ARG A 91 -14.08 22.63 -10.53
N PHE A 92 -14.29 21.50 -9.87
CA PHE A 92 -14.96 20.35 -10.49
C PHE A 92 -16.37 20.66 -10.99
N VAL A 93 -17.06 21.62 -10.37
CA VAL A 93 -18.41 22.02 -10.78
C VAL A 93 -18.40 22.66 -12.18
N ASP A 94 -17.40 23.50 -12.44
CA ASP A 94 -17.30 24.27 -13.68
C ASP A 94 -16.45 23.56 -14.75
N ASP A 95 -15.38 22.89 -14.32
CA ASP A 95 -14.43 22.17 -15.19
C ASP A 95 -13.96 20.86 -14.53
N PRO A 96 -14.74 19.76 -14.70
CA PRO A 96 -14.41 18.44 -14.16
C PRO A 96 -13.04 17.92 -14.63
N SER A 97 -12.67 18.21 -15.88
CA SER A 97 -11.44 17.71 -16.50
C SER A 97 -10.20 18.33 -15.85
N MET A 98 -10.20 19.66 -15.75
CA MET A 98 -9.11 20.38 -15.09
C MET A 98 -9.04 20.06 -13.60
N ALA A 99 -10.18 19.91 -12.92
CA ALA A 99 -10.20 19.53 -11.51
C ALA A 99 -9.53 18.17 -11.26
N VAL A 100 -9.81 17.14 -12.07
CA VAL A 100 -9.15 15.83 -11.92
C VAL A 100 -7.65 15.91 -12.20
N THR A 101 -7.25 16.73 -13.18
CA THR A 101 -5.83 16.98 -13.47
C THR A 101 -5.15 17.68 -12.29
N ASP A 102 -5.80 18.66 -11.69
CA ASP A 102 -5.27 19.38 -10.53
C ASP A 102 -5.25 18.52 -9.26
N ALA A 103 -6.21 17.59 -9.10
CA ALA A 103 -6.18 16.59 -8.05
C ALA A 103 -4.95 15.68 -8.15
N ASP A 104 -4.62 15.16 -9.34
CA ASP A 104 -3.41 14.36 -9.56
C ASP A 104 -2.14 15.17 -9.23
N ARG A 105 -2.06 16.43 -9.70
CA ARG A 105 -0.94 17.33 -9.38
C ARG A 105 -0.82 17.58 -7.89
N LEU A 106 -1.94 17.84 -7.21
CA LEU A 106 -1.97 18.10 -5.78
C LEU A 106 -1.50 16.88 -4.99
N VAL A 107 -2.00 15.68 -5.30
CA VAL A 107 -1.52 14.42 -4.70
C VAL A 107 -0.01 14.25 -4.89
N ASN A 108 0.51 14.53 -6.10
CA ASN A 108 1.95 14.46 -6.36
C ASN A 108 2.76 15.47 -5.51
N ARG A 109 2.28 16.71 -5.36
CA ARG A 109 2.93 17.73 -4.50
C ARG A 109 2.95 17.31 -3.03
N VAL A 110 1.87 16.70 -2.53
CA VAL A 110 1.83 16.20 -1.15
C VAL A 110 2.80 15.04 -0.97
N MET A 111 2.88 14.10 -1.91
CA MET A 111 3.86 13.00 -1.88
C MET A 111 5.30 13.52 -1.86
N GLU A 112 5.62 14.50 -2.71
CA GLU A 112 6.94 15.15 -2.74
C GLU A 112 7.25 15.84 -1.41
N ALA A 113 6.31 16.61 -0.87
CA ALA A 113 6.46 17.27 0.43
C ALA A 113 6.69 16.27 1.57
N ARG A 114 6.15 15.06 1.46
CA ARG A 114 6.39 13.96 2.40
C ARG A 114 7.72 13.25 2.19
N GLY A 115 8.43 13.49 1.09
CA GLY A 115 9.73 12.87 0.80
C GLY A 115 9.69 11.63 -0.08
N TYR A 116 8.58 11.39 -0.80
CA TYR A 116 8.55 10.40 -1.87
C TYR A 116 9.32 10.92 -3.10
N PRO A 117 10.13 10.08 -3.77
CA PRO A 117 10.85 10.50 -4.96
C PRO A 117 9.91 10.73 -6.14
N MET A 118 10.29 11.66 -7.00
CA MET A 118 9.63 11.90 -8.29
C MET A 118 9.99 10.78 -9.29
N ALA A 119 9.34 9.62 -9.14
CA ALA A 119 9.42 8.51 -10.09
C ALA A 119 8.25 8.53 -11.08
N ASP A 120 8.19 7.61 -12.03
CA ASP A 120 6.99 7.42 -12.85
C ASP A 120 5.78 6.96 -12.01
N PHE A 121 4.59 7.01 -12.60
CA PHE A 121 3.35 6.68 -11.89
C PHE A 121 3.36 5.26 -11.32
N ASP A 122 3.83 4.27 -12.08
CA ASP A 122 3.75 2.88 -11.67
C ASP A 122 4.68 2.56 -10.51
N GLN A 123 5.88 3.12 -10.57
CA GLN A 123 6.88 3.05 -9.51
C GLN A 123 6.40 3.78 -8.26
N ARG A 124 5.88 5.01 -8.38
CA ARG A 124 5.31 5.75 -7.23
C ARG A 124 4.16 4.97 -6.58
N ALA A 125 3.22 4.47 -7.37
CA ALA A 125 2.12 3.69 -6.82
C ALA A 125 2.61 2.38 -6.20
N ALA A 126 3.64 1.72 -6.76
CA ALA A 126 4.25 0.55 -6.13
C ALA A 126 4.93 0.88 -4.80
N ASP A 127 5.59 2.03 -4.68
CA ASP A 127 6.20 2.48 -3.42
C ASP A 127 5.15 2.88 -2.38
N LEU A 128 4.10 3.55 -2.84
CA LEU A 128 2.99 3.98 -2.02
C LEU A 128 2.25 2.79 -1.37
N SER A 129 2.16 1.66 -2.07
CA SER A 129 1.53 0.44 -1.54
C SER A 129 2.15 -0.10 -0.26
N VAL A 130 3.39 0.27 0.07
CA VAL A 130 4.05 -0.14 1.32
C VAL A 130 3.40 0.54 2.52
N ASN A 131 3.16 1.84 2.45
CA ASN A 131 2.60 2.60 3.57
C ASN A 131 1.08 2.76 3.46
N TYR A 132 0.53 2.64 2.24
CA TYR A 132 -0.87 2.90 1.93
C TYR A 132 -1.50 1.78 1.08
N PRO A 133 -1.43 0.50 1.52
CA PRO A 133 -1.94 -0.64 0.77
C PRO A 133 -3.46 -0.56 0.51
N GLY A 134 -4.22 0.10 1.39
CA GLY A 134 -5.68 0.21 1.28
C GLY A 134 -6.19 1.19 0.22
N VAL A 135 -5.40 2.21 -0.16
CA VAL A 135 -5.85 3.29 -1.06
C VAL A 135 -5.07 3.37 -2.37
N VAL A 136 -3.98 2.62 -2.52
CA VAL A 136 -3.18 2.60 -3.75
C VAL A 136 -3.97 2.09 -4.96
N GLN A 137 -4.92 1.17 -4.76
CA GLN A 137 -5.78 0.73 -5.86
C GLN A 137 -6.68 1.86 -6.37
N ASN A 138 -7.22 2.68 -5.47
CA ASN A 138 -7.97 3.88 -5.84
C ASN A 138 -7.09 4.83 -6.66
N TYR A 139 -5.85 5.07 -6.22
CA TYR A 139 -4.91 5.92 -6.96
C TYR A 139 -4.66 5.42 -8.39
N ARG A 140 -4.53 4.09 -8.58
CA ARG A 140 -4.39 3.47 -9.90
C ARG A 140 -5.64 3.65 -10.76
N SER A 141 -6.82 3.39 -10.19
CA SER A 141 -8.10 3.57 -10.87
C SER A 141 -8.32 5.04 -11.27
N ALA A 142 -8.01 5.99 -10.39
CA ALA A 142 -8.09 7.43 -10.67
C ALA A 142 -7.22 7.82 -11.87
N ARG A 143 -6.00 7.29 -11.92
CA ARG A 143 -5.07 7.56 -13.02
C ARG A 143 -5.54 6.99 -14.35
N VAL A 144 -6.09 5.78 -14.34
CA VAL A 144 -6.67 5.16 -15.55
C VAL A 144 -7.83 6.01 -16.08
N ILE A 145 -8.74 6.45 -15.20
CA ILE A 145 -9.85 7.31 -15.57
C ILE A 145 -9.35 8.65 -16.13
N ALA A 146 -8.42 9.31 -15.44
CA ALA A 146 -7.87 10.59 -15.87
C ALA A 146 -7.21 10.49 -17.26
N GLN A 147 -6.49 9.39 -17.54
CA GLN A 147 -5.89 9.15 -18.86
C GLN A 147 -6.94 8.83 -19.94
N SER A 148 -7.97 8.06 -19.59
CA SER A 148 -9.10 7.75 -20.49
C SER A 148 -9.83 9.03 -20.90
N HIS A 149 -10.10 9.92 -19.93
CA HIS A 149 -10.72 11.21 -20.19
C HIS A 149 -9.86 12.11 -21.09
N ALA A 150 -8.55 12.14 -20.86
CA ALA A 150 -7.63 12.89 -21.73
C ALA A 150 -7.65 12.42 -23.20
N ARG A 151 -8.11 11.19 -23.46
CA ARG A 151 -8.33 10.64 -24.81
C ARG A 151 -9.77 10.79 -25.31
N GLY A 152 -10.67 11.40 -24.53
CA GLY A 152 -12.09 11.57 -24.85
C GLY A 152 -12.95 10.33 -24.63
N GLU A 153 -12.44 9.32 -23.91
CA GLU A 153 -13.06 8.01 -23.75
C GLU A 153 -13.86 7.86 -22.43
N ALA A 154 -13.81 8.86 -21.54
CA ALA A 154 -14.44 8.80 -20.22
C ALA A 154 -15.55 9.84 -20.04
N GLY A 155 -16.59 9.46 -19.28
CA GLY A 155 -17.70 10.36 -18.93
C GLY A 155 -17.43 11.22 -17.69
N THR A 156 -18.25 12.24 -17.47
CA THR A 156 -18.20 13.10 -16.27
C THR A 156 -18.46 12.34 -14.96
N GLU A 157 -19.24 11.25 -15.03
CA GLU A 157 -19.45 10.31 -13.93
C GLU A 157 -18.14 9.67 -13.47
N GLU A 158 -17.34 9.20 -14.41
CA GLU A 158 -16.05 8.58 -14.12
C GLU A 158 -15.08 9.60 -13.54
N LEU A 159 -15.08 10.84 -14.03
CA LEU A 159 -14.28 11.92 -13.44
C LEU A 159 -14.64 12.17 -11.98
N ARG A 160 -15.93 12.09 -11.61
CA ARG A 160 -16.34 12.21 -10.20
C ARG A 160 -15.79 11.04 -9.39
N GLN A 161 -15.80 9.83 -9.94
CA GLN A 161 -15.21 8.67 -9.30
C GLN A 161 -13.68 8.83 -9.12
N ALA A 162 -12.98 9.40 -10.12
CA ALA A 162 -11.57 9.72 -10.01
C ALA A 162 -11.29 10.74 -8.89
N MET A 163 -12.15 11.75 -8.71
CA MET A 163 -12.06 12.69 -7.59
C MET A 163 -12.17 11.99 -6.24
N VAL A 164 -13.11 11.05 -6.08
CA VAL A 164 -13.26 10.25 -4.86
C VAL A 164 -12.00 9.41 -4.60
N TYR A 165 -11.47 8.78 -5.65
CA TYR A 165 -10.26 7.98 -5.53
C TYR A 165 -9.03 8.80 -5.16
N TYR A 166 -8.80 9.96 -5.80
CA TYR A 166 -7.73 10.87 -5.40
C TYR A 166 -7.93 11.39 -3.98
N ARG A 167 -9.18 11.68 -3.55
CA ARG A 167 -9.47 12.13 -2.19
C ARG A 167 -9.03 11.09 -1.16
N SER A 168 -9.37 9.82 -1.40
CA SER A 168 -9.05 8.74 -0.47
C SER A 168 -7.56 8.63 -0.19
N LEU A 169 -6.72 8.81 -1.22
CA LEU A 169 -5.27 8.85 -1.04
C LEU A 169 -4.82 10.16 -0.40
N PHE A 170 -5.37 11.28 -0.85
CA PHE A 170 -5.02 12.59 -0.35
C PHE A 170 -5.21 12.70 1.17
N ASP A 171 -6.32 12.17 1.69
CA ASP A 171 -6.60 12.14 3.13
C ASP A 171 -5.56 11.33 3.91
N GLU A 172 -5.22 10.13 3.46
CA GLU A 172 -4.18 9.29 4.07
C GLU A 172 -2.78 9.93 3.98
N LEU A 173 -2.53 10.73 2.93
CA LEU A 173 -1.29 11.51 2.79
C LEU A 173 -1.28 12.79 3.65
N LEU A 174 -2.41 13.31 4.09
CA LEU A 174 -2.42 14.38 5.09
C LEU A 174 -2.35 13.84 6.52
N ASP A 175 -2.79 12.60 6.73
CA ASP A 175 -2.74 11.97 8.03
C ASP A 175 -1.35 11.39 8.36
N ILE A 176 -1.12 11.11 9.64
CA ILE A 176 0.10 10.46 10.13
C ILE A 176 0.18 9.06 9.50
N PRO A 177 1.31 8.66 8.88
CA PRO A 177 1.41 7.32 8.32
C PRO A 177 1.22 6.32 9.45
N LYS A 178 0.19 5.48 9.38
CA LYS A 178 -0.02 4.38 10.32
C LYS A 178 1.19 3.46 10.17
N SER A 179 2.14 3.56 11.11
CA SER A 179 3.23 2.60 11.18
C SER A 179 2.58 1.21 11.39
N PRO A 180 3.07 0.12 10.78
CA PRO A 180 2.60 -1.22 11.12
C PRO A 180 2.77 -1.56 12.61
N ALA A 181 3.52 -0.75 13.36
CA ALA A 181 3.63 -0.81 14.83
C ALA A 181 2.45 -0.16 15.60
N ASP A 182 1.60 0.64 14.96
CA ASP A 182 0.47 1.35 15.59
C ASP A 182 -0.85 0.57 15.56
N THR A 183 -0.82 -0.72 15.18
CA THR A 183 -1.98 -1.59 15.42
C THR A 183 -2.17 -1.70 16.94
N PRO A 184 -3.28 -1.21 17.53
CA PRO A 184 -3.49 -1.33 18.96
C PRO A 184 -3.52 -2.82 19.29
N ARG A 185 -2.54 -3.27 20.08
CA ARG A 185 -2.55 -4.59 20.71
C ARG A 185 -3.81 -4.66 21.57
N GLY A 186 -4.80 -5.39 21.07
CA GLY A 186 -6.00 -5.87 21.77
C GLY A 186 -6.52 -5.00 22.91
N VAL A 187 -7.57 -4.22 22.63
CA VAL A 187 -8.51 -3.86 23.69
C VAL A 187 -9.24 -5.15 24.06
N VAL A 188 -8.68 -5.88 25.03
CA VAL A 188 -9.39 -6.92 25.76
C VAL A 188 -10.61 -6.23 26.35
N HIS A 189 -11.79 -6.55 25.82
CA HIS A 189 -13.04 -6.16 26.45
C HIS A 189 -13.14 -6.99 27.73
N GLU A 190 -12.59 -6.44 28.80
CA GLU A 190 -12.83 -6.90 30.16
C GLU A 190 -14.30 -6.58 30.47
N SER A 191 -15.20 -7.47 30.06
CA SER A 191 -16.58 -7.48 30.54
C SER A 191 -16.55 -7.87 32.02
N ILE A 192 -16.36 -6.84 32.83
CA ILE A 192 -16.53 -6.83 34.27
C ILE A 192 -17.93 -7.37 34.60
N LYS A 193 -17.95 -8.43 35.43
CA LYS A 193 -19.09 -8.85 36.23
C LYS A 193 -19.75 -7.64 36.89
N ARG A 194 -21.05 -7.44 36.69
CA ARG A 194 -21.97 -6.85 37.68
C ARG A 194 -23.44 -7.04 37.27
N ALA A 195 -24.24 -7.42 38.27
CA ALA A 195 -25.71 -7.52 38.33
C ALA A 195 -26.32 -8.73 37.58
N SER A 196 -27.09 -9.63 38.19
CA SER A 196 -27.80 -9.67 39.47
C SER A 196 -27.97 -11.12 39.95
#